data_AF-A0AAV4F2U1-F1
#
_entry.id   AF-A0AAV4F2U1-F1
#
_cell.length_a   1.000
_cell.length_b   1.000
_cell.length_c   1.000
_cell.angle_alpha   90.00
_cell.angle_beta   90.00
_cell.angle_gamma   90.00
#
_symmetry.space_group_name_H-M   'P 1'
#
loop_
_entity.id
_entity.type
_entity.pdbx_description
1 polymer ?
#
loop_
_entity_poly.entity_id
_entity_poly.type
_entity_poly.pdbx_seq_one_letter_code
_entity_poly.pdbx_strand_id
1 'polypeptide(L)'
;MLSLRGNMLIWRAITVCIFCSFVKGSPTVKLLESTSTTFCHNFQLAGHDHTVLKYYIAGANSVFQLGAVTAPTLIDLQTQKTLCFLLHVDSGNCTHTQVKGHDCWCDQIGDGQYHLTYKRTADSEMSNTTVVLRWPGKYGDELLTKLYTFKEVTTGM
;
A
#
# COMPACT_ATOMS: atom_id res chain seq x y z
N MET A 1 0.37 -62.57 -36.22
CA MET A 1 1.45 -61.79 -36.86
C MET A 1 1.55 -60.46 -36.11
N LEU A 2 2.67 -60.24 -35.42
CA LEU A 2 2.97 -58.99 -34.71
C LEU A 2 3.19 -57.85 -35.72
N SER A 3 2.77 -56.64 -35.39
CA SER A 3 3.51 -55.43 -35.77
C SER A 3 3.28 -54.30 -34.75
N LEU A 4 4.28 -54.13 -33.89
CA LEU A 4 4.52 -52.98 -33.02
C LEU A 4 5.24 -51.90 -33.83
N ARG A 5 4.64 -50.70 -34.01
CA ARG A 5 5.29 -49.37 -34.13
C ARG A 5 4.18 -48.32 -33.97
N GLY A 6 4.29 -47.23 -33.22
CA GLY A 6 5.38 -46.65 -32.47
C GLY A 6 4.84 -45.39 -31.76
N ASN A 7 5.48 -45.07 -30.64
CA ASN A 7 5.23 -43.93 -29.77
C ASN A 7 5.15 -42.58 -30.50
N MET A 8 4.16 -41.77 -30.13
CA MET A 8 4.36 -40.32 -30.01
C MET A 8 3.55 -39.83 -28.81
N LEU A 9 4.13 -39.99 -27.62
CA LEU A 9 3.77 -39.24 -26.43
C LEU A 9 4.07 -37.77 -26.73
N ILE A 10 3.05 -37.04 -27.16
CA ILE A 10 3.09 -35.58 -27.23
C ILE A 10 3.10 -35.09 -25.78
N TRP A 11 4.29 -34.87 -25.25
CA TRP A 11 4.51 -34.06 -24.07
C TRP A 11 4.09 -32.63 -24.42
N ARG A 12 2.81 -32.31 -24.25
CA ARG A 12 2.38 -30.92 -24.16
C ARG A 12 2.93 -30.39 -22.85
N ALA A 13 4.09 -29.75 -22.94
CA ALA A 13 4.53 -28.80 -21.93
C ALA A 13 3.42 -27.76 -21.79
N ILE A 14 2.57 -27.96 -20.78
CA ILE A 14 1.72 -26.91 -20.26
C ILE A 14 2.72 -25.93 -19.64
N THR A 15 3.20 -25.02 -20.48
CA THR A 15 3.79 -23.78 -20.01
C THR A 15 2.63 -23.10 -19.32
N VAL A 16 2.55 -23.29 -18.00
CA VAL A 16 1.74 -22.46 -17.12
C VAL A 16 2.33 -21.07 -17.29
N CYS A 17 1.84 -20.34 -18.30
CA CYS A 17 1.88 -18.90 -18.27
C CYS A 17 1.09 -18.55 -17.02
N ILE A 18 1.80 -18.37 -15.91
CA ILE A 18 1.36 -17.55 -14.81
C ILE A 18 1.22 -16.16 -15.45
N PHE A 19 0.10 -15.95 -16.14
CA PHE A 19 -0.47 -14.64 -16.25
C PHE A 19 -0.66 -14.24 -14.80
N CYS A 20 0.30 -13.48 -14.26
CA CYS A 20 -0.02 -12.47 -13.29
C CYS A 20 -1.12 -11.66 -13.98
N SER A 21 -2.37 -12.05 -13.73
CA SER A 21 -3.51 -11.21 -13.99
C SER A 21 -3.16 -9.90 -13.32
N PHE A 22 -2.71 -8.91 -14.10
CA PHE A 22 -2.76 -7.53 -13.67
C PHE A 22 -4.23 -7.33 -13.34
N VAL A 23 -4.57 -7.39 -12.06
CA VAL A 23 -5.95 -7.22 -11.60
C VAL A 23 -6.34 -5.84 -12.11
N LYS A 24 -7.20 -5.84 -13.12
CA LYS A 24 -7.66 -4.65 -13.85
C LYS A 24 -8.34 -3.78 -12.80
N GLY A 25 -7.66 -2.71 -12.35
CA GLY A 25 -8.14 -1.86 -11.24
C GLY A 25 -7.23 -1.76 -10.01
N SER A 26 -6.05 -2.39 -10.00
CA SER A 26 -5.08 -2.17 -8.92
C SER A 26 -4.41 -0.79 -9.04
N PRO A 27 -4.16 -0.10 -7.92
CA PRO A 27 -3.35 1.11 -7.92
C PRO A 27 -1.89 0.74 -8.24
N THR A 28 -1.29 1.55 -9.11
CA THR A 28 0.16 1.72 -9.17
C THR A 28 0.58 2.58 -7.99
N VAL A 29 1.47 2.05 -7.15
CA VAL A 29 2.04 2.76 -6.01
C VAL A 29 3.55 2.83 -6.17
N LYS A 30 4.11 4.03 -6.08
CA LYS A 30 5.55 4.27 -6.18
C LYS A 30 6.02 5.16 -5.04
N LEU A 31 7.03 4.73 -4.29
CA LEU A 31 7.70 5.57 -3.30
C LEU A 31 8.45 6.69 -4.02
N LEU A 32 8.16 7.94 -3.64
CA LEU A 32 8.84 9.14 -4.13
C LEU A 32 9.92 9.59 -3.15
N GLU A 33 9.60 9.60 -1.87
CA GLU A 33 10.49 10.08 -0.82
C GLU A 33 10.30 9.27 0.45
N SER A 34 11.41 8.97 1.13
CA SER A 34 11.42 8.41 2.48
C SER A 34 12.48 9.15 3.27
N THR A 35 12.05 10.00 4.17
CA THR A 35 12.91 10.82 5.02
C THR A 35 12.64 10.44 6.47
N SER A 36 13.67 9.98 7.17
CA SER A 36 13.62 9.70 8.61
C SER A 36 14.60 10.63 9.29
N THR A 37 14.12 11.50 10.17
CA THR A 37 15.01 12.18 11.12
C THR A 37 15.32 11.14 12.18
N THR A 38 16.41 10.40 12.00
CA THR A 38 16.82 9.36 12.93
C THR A 38 18.02 9.90 13.70
N PHE A 39 17.89 10.04 15.02
CA PHE A 39 19.05 10.39 15.87
C PHE A 39 20.12 9.29 15.83
N CYS A 40 19.72 8.03 15.59
CA CYS A 40 20.61 6.88 15.49
C CYS A 40 20.30 6.01 14.26
N HIS A 41 21.32 5.38 13.68
CA HIS A 41 21.15 4.61 12.44
C HIS A 41 20.29 3.33 12.59
N ASN A 42 20.22 2.77 13.80
CA ASN A 42 19.65 1.44 14.06
C ASN A 42 18.24 1.46 14.65
N PHE A 43 17.86 2.53 15.37
CA PHE A 43 16.57 2.65 16.03
C PHE A 43 16.06 4.09 15.93
N GLN A 44 14.75 4.26 16.09
CA GLN A 44 14.11 5.58 16.24
C GLN A 44 13.93 5.91 17.72
N LEU A 45 14.15 7.16 18.11
CA LEU A 45 13.87 7.65 19.45
C LEU A 45 12.43 8.17 19.55
N ALA A 46 11.62 7.58 20.42
CA ALA A 46 10.23 7.95 20.63
C ALA A 46 10.08 9.44 20.99
N GLY A 47 9.14 10.13 20.35
CA GLY A 47 8.85 11.55 20.58
C GLY A 47 9.81 12.54 19.91
N HIS A 48 10.97 12.10 19.44
CA HIS A 48 11.98 12.95 18.81
C HIS A 48 12.09 12.71 17.30
N ASP A 49 12.17 11.45 16.91
CA ASP A 49 12.34 11.05 15.52
C ASP A 49 10.99 11.05 14.80
N HIS A 50 10.99 11.42 13.52
CA HIS A 50 9.82 11.30 12.67
C HIS A 50 10.17 10.75 11.30
N THR A 51 9.23 10.00 10.73
CA THR A 51 9.31 9.46 9.38
C THR A 51 8.31 10.19 8.51
N VAL A 52 8.77 10.71 7.38
CA VAL A 52 7.95 11.27 6.30
C VAL A 52 8.10 10.38 5.08
N LEU A 53 6.98 9.89 4.58
CA LEU A 53 6.91 9.08 3.38
C LEU A 53 6.03 9.80 2.36
N LYS A 54 6.51 9.91 1.12
CA LYS A 54 5.73 10.40 0.00
C LYS A 54 5.59 9.31 -1.05
N TYR A 55 4.36 9.04 -1.47
CA TYR A 55 4.04 8.06 -2.50
C TYR A 55 3.29 8.73 -3.64
N TYR A 56 3.64 8.34 -4.85
CA TYR A 56 2.79 8.52 -6.00
C TYR A 56 1.81 7.35 -6.06
N ILE A 57 0.54 7.65 -6.19
CA ILE A 57 -0.53 6.67 -6.35
C ILE A 57 -1.31 7.03 -7.60
N ALA A 58 -1.42 6.07 -8.52
CA ALA A 58 -2.27 6.19 -9.69
C ALA A 58 -3.09 4.92 -9.85
N GLY A 59 -4.37 5.03 -10.17
CA GLY A 59 -5.24 3.88 -10.39
C GLY A 59 -5.90 3.98 -11.76
N ALA A 60 -6.00 2.86 -12.46
CA ALA A 60 -6.64 2.79 -13.78
C ALA A 60 -8.16 3.03 -13.76
N ASN A 61 -8.77 3.23 -12.60
CA ASN A 61 -10.13 3.73 -12.41
C ASN A 61 -10.14 4.39 -11.03
N SER A 62 -10.45 5.67 -10.98
CA SER A 62 -10.68 6.38 -9.73
C SER A 62 -11.71 5.59 -8.90
N VAL A 63 -11.53 5.52 -7.59
CA VAL A 63 -12.38 4.75 -6.66
C VAL A 63 -13.89 4.99 -6.89
N PHE A 64 -14.22 6.17 -7.42
CA PHE A 64 -15.54 6.68 -7.81
C PHE A 64 -16.13 6.03 -9.07
N GLN A 65 -15.30 5.62 -10.03
CA GLN A 65 -15.76 4.90 -11.21
C GLN A 65 -16.05 3.42 -10.93
N LEU A 66 -15.56 2.89 -9.80
CA LEU A 66 -15.71 1.48 -9.42
C LEU A 66 -16.91 1.21 -8.50
N GLY A 67 -17.61 2.24 -8.01
CA GLY A 67 -18.73 2.08 -7.08
C GLY A 67 -18.31 1.48 -5.74
N ALA A 68 -17.08 1.77 -5.29
CA ALA A 68 -16.60 1.33 -3.99
C ALA A 68 -17.34 2.05 -2.86
N VAL A 69 -17.67 1.32 -1.79
CA VAL A 69 -18.36 1.85 -0.60
C VAL A 69 -17.38 2.56 0.34
N THR A 70 -16.08 2.38 0.11
CA THR A 70 -15.01 2.97 0.93
C THR A 70 -13.94 3.59 0.04
N ALA A 71 -13.22 4.56 0.59
CA ALA A 71 -12.08 5.20 -0.04
C ALA A 71 -10.79 4.42 0.28
N PRO A 72 -9.69 4.66 -0.46
CA PRO A 72 -8.37 4.19 -0.08
C PRO A 72 -7.99 4.70 1.32
N THR A 73 -7.48 3.80 2.14
CA THR A 73 -7.13 4.09 3.53
C THR A 73 -5.75 3.55 3.87
N LEU A 74 -5.01 4.28 4.69
CA LEU A 74 -3.83 3.72 5.34
C LEU A 74 -4.25 2.96 6.58
N ILE A 75 -3.77 1.73 6.69
CA ILE A 75 -4.00 0.89 7.85
C ILE A 75 -2.68 0.33 8.37
N ASP A 76 -2.67 0.00 9.65
CA ASP A 76 -1.64 -0.83 10.25
C ASP A 76 -1.93 -2.30 9.93
N LEU A 77 -0.96 -3.02 9.37
CA LEU A 77 -1.16 -4.39 8.89
C LEU A 77 -1.46 -5.36 10.04
N GLN A 78 -0.81 -5.17 11.19
CA GLN A 78 -0.91 -6.09 12.31
C GLN A 78 -2.25 -5.96 13.03
N THR A 79 -2.68 -4.73 13.28
CA THR A 79 -3.90 -4.42 14.04
C THR A 79 -5.12 -4.22 13.15
N GLN A 80 -4.92 -4.06 11.84
CA GLN A 80 -5.94 -3.67 10.86
C GLN A 80 -6.61 -2.32 11.19
N LYS A 81 -6.02 -1.55 12.11
CA LYS A 81 -6.56 -0.26 12.53
C LYS A 81 -6.36 0.76 11.41
N THR A 82 -7.42 1.51 11.10
CA THR A 82 -7.32 2.64 10.19
C THR A 82 -6.47 3.73 10.82
N LEU A 83 -5.40 4.10 10.14
CA LEU A 83 -4.50 5.17 10.53
C LEU A 83 -4.97 6.49 9.94
N CYS A 84 -5.31 6.48 8.65
CA CYS A 84 -5.73 7.67 7.92
C CYS A 84 -6.68 7.36 6.77
N PHE A 85 -7.58 8.31 6.51
CA PHE A 85 -8.31 8.41 5.27
C PHE A 85 -7.54 9.32 4.32
N LEU A 86 -7.49 8.94 3.04
CA LEU A 86 -6.74 9.69 2.02
C LEU A 86 -7.66 10.47 1.11
N LEU A 87 -8.83 9.91 0.80
CA LEU A 87 -9.82 10.51 -0.09
C LEU A 87 -11.19 10.50 0.59
N HIS A 88 -12.02 11.50 0.28
CA HIS A 88 -13.45 11.45 0.56
C HIS A 88 -14.13 10.42 -0.33
N VAL A 89 -14.93 9.52 0.27
CA VAL A 89 -15.58 8.37 -0.39
C VAL A 89 -16.54 8.76 -1.52
N ASP A 90 -17.17 9.93 -1.43
CA ASP A 90 -18.17 10.36 -2.42
C ASP A 90 -17.60 11.25 -3.53
N SER A 91 -16.62 12.10 -3.21
CA SER A 91 -16.12 13.14 -4.12
C SER A 91 -14.77 12.83 -4.74
N GLY A 92 -13.93 12.03 -4.08
CA GLY A 92 -12.55 11.78 -4.52
C GLY A 92 -11.59 12.89 -4.22
N ASN A 93 -12.07 13.91 -3.52
CA ASN A 93 -11.23 14.98 -3.06
C ASN A 93 -10.28 14.45 -2.00
N CYS A 94 -9.05 14.93 -2.07
CA CYS A 94 -8.04 14.67 -1.06
C CYS A 94 -8.49 15.16 0.31
N THR A 95 -8.14 14.38 1.33
CA THR A 95 -8.35 14.72 2.73
C THR A 95 -7.03 15.00 3.41
N HIS A 96 -7.07 15.85 4.43
CA HIS A 96 -6.03 15.96 5.43
C HIS A 96 -6.54 15.37 6.73
N THR A 97 -5.94 14.27 7.19
CA THR A 97 -6.33 13.57 8.41
C THR A 97 -5.17 13.58 9.41
N GLN A 98 -5.44 14.03 10.63
CA GLN A 98 -4.52 13.94 11.77
C GLN A 98 -5.13 13.07 12.87
N VAL A 99 -4.49 11.96 13.21
CA VAL A 99 -4.94 11.02 14.25
C VAL A 99 -3.75 10.61 15.10
N LYS A 100 -3.76 10.93 16.40
CA LYS A 100 -2.80 10.43 17.43
C LYS A 100 -1.39 10.10 16.89
N GLY A 101 -0.60 11.10 16.49
CA GLY A 101 0.78 10.92 16.01
C GLY A 101 0.93 10.60 14.51
N HIS A 102 -0.17 10.33 13.81
CA HIS A 102 -0.26 10.19 12.37
C HIS A 102 -0.77 11.47 11.73
N ASP A 103 -0.07 11.93 10.69
CA ASP A 103 -0.46 13.07 9.88
C ASP A 103 -0.41 12.66 8.41
N CYS A 104 -1.55 12.65 7.74
CA CYS A 104 -1.71 12.17 6.39
C CYS A 104 -2.44 13.18 5.55
N TRP A 105 -1.90 13.49 4.38
CA TRP A 105 -2.61 14.29 3.40
C TRP A 105 -2.34 13.76 2.00
N CYS A 106 -3.20 14.14 1.05
CA CYS A 106 -2.86 13.96 -0.34
C CYS A 106 -3.09 15.23 -1.15
N ASP A 107 -2.43 15.25 -2.31
CA ASP A 107 -2.59 16.25 -3.34
C ASP A 107 -2.98 15.55 -4.64
N GLN A 108 -4.05 16.01 -5.28
CA GLN A 108 -4.42 15.54 -6.60
C GLN A 108 -3.53 16.24 -7.64
N ILE A 109 -2.78 15.46 -8.41
CA ILE A 109 -1.85 15.97 -9.43
C ILE A 109 -2.33 15.72 -10.86
N GLY A 110 -3.40 14.95 -11.00
CA GLY A 110 -4.06 14.64 -12.27
C GLY A 110 -5.31 13.82 -12.02
N ASP A 111 -6.07 13.55 -13.08
CA ASP A 111 -7.23 12.67 -12.96
C ASP A 111 -6.79 11.25 -12.55
N GLY A 112 -7.32 10.75 -11.44
CA GLY A 112 -6.94 9.46 -10.85
C GLY A 112 -5.49 9.36 -10.35
N GLN A 113 -4.78 10.47 -10.22
CA GLN A 113 -3.37 10.52 -9.81
C GLN A 113 -3.17 11.43 -8.59
N TYR A 114 -2.47 10.90 -7.59
CA TYR A 114 -2.34 11.53 -6.29
C TYR A 114 -0.91 11.42 -5.77
N HIS A 115 -0.47 12.46 -5.08
CA HIS A 115 0.65 12.39 -4.15
C HIS A 115 0.11 12.21 -2.74
N LEU A 116 0.42 11.07 -2.14
CA LEU A 116 0.17 10.82 -0.73
C LEU A 116 1.40 11.23 0.07
N THR A 117 1.22 12.02 1.12
CA THR A 117 2.22 12.17 2.16
C THR A 117 1.71 11.60 3.48
N TYR A 118 2.55 10.81 4.13
CA TYR A 118 2.33 10.29 5.46
C TYR A 118 3.50 10.65 6.34
N LYS A 119 3.21 11.33 7.45
CA LYS A 119 4.16 11.67 8.49
C LYS A 119 3.75 10.99 9.78
N ARG A 120 4.71 10.36 10.44
CA ARG A 120 4.52 9.81 11.79
C ARG A 120 5.70 10.12 12.68
N THR A 121 5.40 10.65 13.87
CA THR A 121 6.38 10.78 14.96
C THR A 121 6.54 9.42 15.64
N ALA A 122 7.78 9.00 15.87
CA ALA A 122 8.11 7.74 16.52
C ALA A 122 7.44 7.62 17.89
N ASP A 123 6.80 6.49 18.15
CA ASP A 123 6.23 6.14 19.46
C ASP A 123 6.50 4.65 19.76
N SER A 124 6.31 4.25 21.03
CA SER A 124 6.62 2.89 21.47
C SER A 124 5.78 1.80 20.79
N GLU A 125 4.63 2.15 20.21
CA GLU A 125 3.74 1.21 19.52
C GLU A 125 4.16 0.98 18.07
N MET A 126 5.12 1.75 17.54
CA MET A 126 5.52 1.68 16.13
C MET A 126 6.53 0.60 15.79
N SER A 127 7.26 0.06 16.76
CA SER A 127 8.34 -0.90 16.52
C SER A 127 7.87 -2.06 15.64
N ASN A 128 8.50 -2.24 14.48
CA ASN A 128 8.20 -3.30 13.50
C ASN A 128 6.77 -3.29 12.93
N THR A 129 6.02 -2.19 13.09
CA THR A 129 4.71 -2.03 12.46
C THR A 129 4.83 -1.81 10.96
N THR A 130 3.88 -2.33 10.20
CA THR A 130 3.86 -2.18 8.73
C THR A 130 2.65 -1.39 8.32
N VAL A 131 2.89 -0.27 7.62
CA VAL A 131 1.83 0.54 7.03
C VAL A 131 1.53 0.01 5.65
N VAL A 132 0.25 -0.20 5.38
CA VAL A 132 -0.24 -0.64 4.08
C VAL A 132 -1.32 0.30 3.58
N LEU A 133 -1.33 0.51 2.27
CA LEU A 133 -2.45 1.12 1.56
C LEU A 133 -3.47 0.03 1.30
N ARG A 134 -4.63 0.13 1.93
CA ARG A 134 -5.80 -0.65 1.54
C ARG A 134 -6.52 0.09 0.42
N TRP A 135 -6.54 -0.55 -0.74
CA TRP A 135 -7.26 -0.06 -1.91
C TRP A 135 -8.52 -0.87 -2.13
N PRO A 136 -9.72 -0.27 -1.98
CA PRO A 136 -10.96 -0.97 -2.23
C PRO A 136 -11.13 -1.18 -3.74
N GLY A 137 -11.38 -2.43 -4.11
CA GLY A 137 -11.76 -2.87 -5.44
C GLY A 137 -13.29 -2.94 -5.60
N LYS A 138 -13.71 -3.43 -6.77
CA LYS A 138 -15.13 -3.63 -7.07
C LYS A 138 -15.67 -4.83 -6.27
N TYR A 139 -16.94 -4.77 -5.86
CA TYR A 139 -17.65 -5.88 -5.19
C TYR A 139 -17.05 -6.39 -3.87
N GLY A 140 -16.28 -5.55 -3.17
CA GLY A 140 -15.71 -5.89 -1.86
C GLY A 140 -14.35 -6.59 -1.93
N ASP A 141 -13.80 -6.81 -3.14
CA ASP A 141 -12.38 -7.17 -3.27
C ASP A 141 -11.53 -6.02 -2.73
N GLU A 142 -10.43 -6.34 -2.04
CA GLU A 142 -9.51 -5.33 -1.52
C GLU A 142 -8.05 -5.72 -1.80
N LEU A 143 -7.25 -4.73 -2.15
CA LEU A 143 -5.82 -4.90 -2.36
C LEU A 143 -5.05 -4.20 -1.23
N LEU A 144 -4.19 -4.94 -0.57
CA LEU A 144 -3.24 -4.38 0.40
C LEU A 144 -1.89 -4.19 -0.28
N THR A 145 -1.45 -2.94 -0.39
CA THR A 145 -0.10 -2.61 -0.88
C THR A 145 0.78 -2.21 0.29
N LYS A 146 1.82 -3.00 0.55
CA LYS A 146 2.82 -2.67 1.58
C LYS A 146 3.55 -1.39 1.19
N LEU A 147 3.50 -0.39 2.07
CA LEU A 147 4.17 0.89 1.87
C LEU A 147 5.50 0.94 2.59
N TYR A 148 5.50 0.63 3.89
CA TYR A 148 6.66 0.80 4.75
C TYR A 148 6.59 -0.08 6.00
N THR A 149 7.75 -0.50 6.50
CA THR A 149 7.88 -1.15 7.82
C THR A 149 8.79 -0.28 8.67
N PHE A 150 8.30 0.12 9.84
CA PHE A 150 9.05 0.91 10.79
C PHE A 150 10.15 0.08 11.44
N LYS A 151 11.28 0.73 11.74
CA LYS A 151 12.36 0.16 12.53
C LYS A 151 11.92 0.02 13.99
N GLU A 152 12.78 -0.62 14.78
CA GLU A 152 12.64 -0.61 16.24
C GLU A 152 12.66 0.83 16.78
N VAL A 153 11.75 1.11 17.71
CA VAL A 153 11.63 2.38 18.44
C VAL A 153 11.98 2.14 19.90
N THR A 154 12.85 3.00 20.44
CA THR A 154 13.23 2.99 21.86
C THR A 154 12.68 4.22 22.59
N THR A 155 12.41 4.08 23.88
CA THR A 155 12.05 5.17 24.78
C THR A 155 13.27 5.57 25.61
N GLY A 156 13.82 6.75 25.36
CA GLY A 156 14.88 7.35 26.18
C GLY A 156 16.31 7.02 25.78
N MET A 157 17.21 7.95 26.10
CA MET A 157 18.57 7.66 26.55
C MET A 157 18.62 7.88 28.05
#